data_AF-A0A2V5WF72-F1
#
_entry.id   AF-A0A2V5WF72-F1
#
_cell.length_a   1.000
_cell.length_b   1.000
_cell.length_c   1.000
_cell.angle_alpha   90.00
_cell.angle_beta   90.00
_cell.angle_gamma   90.00
#
_symmetry.space_group_name_H-M   'P 1'
#
loop_
_entity.id
_entity.type
_entity.pdbx_description
1 polymer ?
#
loop_
_entity_poly.entity_id
_entity_poly.type
_entity_poly.pdbx_seq_one_letter_code
_entity_poly.pdbx_strand_id
1 'polypeptide(L)'
;MAFAREHEGKWIAVLVPRLSSRVGFPPIGEKWKDTAAELPAPFSRENTSELFTGRTVGADSSLPLREAMSALPFAVFTNAR
;
A
#
# COMPACT_ATOMS: atom_id res chain seq x y z
N MET A 1 1.91 8.29 -5.61
CA MET A 1 0.55 8.87 -5.61
C MET A 1 -0.34 7.88 -4.89
N ALA A 2 -1.25 8.35 -4.06
CA ALA A 2 -2.17 7.48 -3.36
C ALA A 2 -3.53 8.15 -3.21
N PHE A 3 -4.58 7.34 -3.07
CA PHE A 3 -5.90 7.80 -2.65
C PHE A 3 -6.58 6.73 -1.81
N ALA A 4 -7.52 7.17 -0.98
CA ALA A 4 -8.40 6.29 -0.24
C ALA A 4 -9.87 6.60 -0.55
N ARG A 5 -10.72 5.59 -0.43
CA ARG A 5 -12.19 5.71 -0.46
C ARG A 5 -12.76 4.87 0.67
N GLU A 6 -13.83 5.36 1.26
CA GLU A 6 -14.57 4.70 2.33
C GLU A 6 -16.06 4.72 2.01
N HIS A 7 -16.74 3.62 2.32
CA HIS A 7 -18.19 3.48 2.28
C HIS A 7 -18.64 2.46 3.32
N GLU A 8 -19.55 2.84 4.22
CA GLU A 8 -20.12 1.96 5.25
C GLU A 8 -19.05 1.23 6.11
N GLY A 9 -17.99 1.94 6.51
CA GLY A 9 -16.88 1.37 7.30
C GLY A 9 -15.96 0.42 6.53
N LYS A 10 -16.23 0.19 5.24
CA LYS A 10 -15.34 -0.52 4.31
C LYS A 10 -14.51 0.50 3.56
N TRP A 11 -13.23 0.23 3.38
CA TRP A 11 -12.34 1.13 2.68
C TRP A 11 -11.42 0.43 1.72
N ILE A 12 -10.93 1.21 0.76
CA ILE A 12 -9.88 0.82 -0.18
C ILE A 12 -8.85 1.95 -0.29
N ALA A 13 -7.57 1.59 -0.16
CA ALA A 13 -6.45 2.49 -0.35
C ALA A 13 -5.60 1.98 -1.52
N VAL A 14 -5.32 2.86 -2.48
CA VAL A 14 -4.58 2.53 -3.69
C VAL A 14 -3.29 3.34 -3.72
N LEU A 15 -2.17 2.66 -3.91
CA LEU A 15 -0.84 3.26 -4.02
C LEU A 15 -0.27 2.96 -5.40
N VAL A 16 0.12 4.00 -6.13
CA VAL A 16 0.72 3.89 -7.47
C VAL A 16 1.95 4.80 -7.63
N PRO A 17 3.05 4.29 -8.22
CA PRO A 17 4.18 5.13 -8.63
C PRO A 17 3.77 6.08 -9.75
N ARG A 18 4.09 7.37 -9.61
CA ARG A 18 3.84 8.38 -10.65
C ARG A 18 5.00 8.51 -11.65
N LEU A 19 6.23 8.35 -11.17
CA LEU A 19 7.46 8.54 -11.95
C LEU A 19 8.38 7.33 -11.75
N SER A 20 8.01 6.20 -12.35
CA SER A 20 8.77 4.94 -12.25
C SER A 20 10.19 5.05 -12.82
N SER A 21 10.44 5.95 -13.77
CA SER A 21 11.76 6.15 -14.39
C SER A 21 12.87 6.52 -13.39
N ARG A 22 12.54 7.16 -12.27
CA ARG A 22 13.51 7.54 -11.23
C ARG A 22 13.66 6.52 -10.10
N VAL A 23 12.64 5.68 -9.89
CA VAL A 23 12.65 4.59 -8.91
C VAL A 23 13.33 3.35 -9.51
N GLY A 24 13.24 3.21 -10.84
CA GLY A 24 13.65 2.05 -11.61
C GLY A 24 12.44 1.21 -12.05
N PHE A 25 12.65 0.35 -13.05
CA PHE A 25 11.58 -0.38 -13.71
C PHE A 25 11.76 -1.89 -13.62
N PRO A 26 10.75 -2.67 -13.20
CA PRO A 26 9.50 -2.20 -12.55
C PRO A 26 9.79 -1.63 -11.15
N PRO A 27 9.03 -0.63 -10.67
CA PRO A 27 9.23 0.01 -9.36
C PRO A 27 8.69 -0.88 -8.23
N ILE A 28 9.40 -1.98 -7.94
CA ILE A 28 9.03 -2.99 -6.96
C ILE A 28 10.13 -3.21 -5.93
N GLY A 29 9.74 -3.64 -4.73
CA GLY A 29 10.66 -4.12 -3.69
C GLY A 29 11.70 -3.09 -3.29
N GLU A 30 12.94 -3.56 -3.19
CA GLU A 30 14.12 -2.80 -2.74
C GLU A 30 14.35 -1.47 -3.47
N LYS A 31 13.81 -1.30 -4.69
CA LYS A 31 13.90 -0.03 -5.44
C LYS A 31 13.27 1.15 -4.70
N TRP A 32 12.31 0.90 -3.82
CA TRP A 32 11.67 1.91 -3.00
C TRP A 32 12.50 2.37 -1.80
N LYS A 33 13.57 1.65 -1.46
CA LYS A 33 14.43 1.96 -0.31
C LYS A 33 13.57 2.17 0.95
N ASP A 34 13.90 3.17 1.75
CA ASP A 34 13.23 3.59 2.98
C ASP A 34 11.93 4.39 2.74
N THR A 35 11.46 4.52 1.49
CA THR A 35 10.21 5.22 1.21
C THR A 35 9.03 4.50 1.85
N ALA A 36 8.24 5.23 2.63
CA ALA A 36 7.03 4.74 3.27
C ALA A 36 5.83 5.64 2.99
N ALA A 37 4.63 5.08 3.08
CA ALA A 37 3.37 5.82 3.06
C ALA A 37 2.71 5.75 4.44
N GLU A 38 2.16 6.86 4.92
CA GLU A 38 1.35 6.85 6.13
C GLU A 38 -0.10 6.57 5.77
N LEU A 39 -0.71 5.60 6.49
CA LEU A 39 -2.14 5.37 6.42
C LEU A 39 -2.84 6.21 7.50
N PRO A 40 -3.82 7.06 7.13
CA PRO A 40 -4.60 7.82 8.10
C PRO A 40 -5.24 6.93 9.18
N ALA A 41 -5.33 7.44 10.41
CA ALA A 41 -5.92 6.76 11.57
C ALA A 41 -7.28 6.05 11.36
N PRO A 42 -8.27 6.56 10.58
CA PRO A 42 -9.52 5.82 10.34
C PRO A 42 -9.32 4.51 9.58
N PHE A 43 -8.19 4.34 8.88
CA PHE A 43 -7.83 3.11 8.18
C PHE A 43 -6.96 2.23 9.07
N SER A 44 -7.51 1.82 10.22
CA SER A 44 -6.85 0.85 11.10
C SER A 44 -6.41 -0.38 10.29
N ARG A 45 -5.17 -0.81 10.50
CA ARG A 45 -4.61 -1.98 9.82
C ARG A 45 -5.07 -3.31 10.39
N GLU A 46 -5.83 -3.31 11.48
CA GLU A 46 -6.50 -4.53 11.94
C GLU A 46 -7.41 -5.07 10.82
N ASN A 47 -7.21 -6.33 10.45
CA ASN A 47 -7.83 -6.98 9.28
C ASN A 47 -7.56 -6.31 7.92
N THR A 48 -6.47 -5.56 7.77
CA THR A 48 -6.05 -5.07 6.46
C THR A 48 -5.28 -6.12 5.69
N SER A 49 -5.70 -6.34 4.46
CA SER A 49 -4.99 -7.19 3.51
C SER A 49 -4.74 -6.45 2.20
N GLU A 50 -3.63 -6.80 1.57
CA GLU A 50 -3.39 -6.45 0.18
C GLU A 50 -4.32 -7.30 -0.69
N LEU A 51 -5.11 -6.65 -1.54
CA LEU A 51 -6.24 -7.25 -2.26
C LEU A 51 -5.81 -8.38 -3.20
N PHE A 52 -4.68 -8.20 -3.91
CA PHE A 52 -4.24 -9.09 -4.99
C PHE A 52 -3.35 -10.23 -4.52
N THR A 53 -2.59 -10.01 -3.46
CA THR A 53 -1.59 -10.96 -2.92
C THR A 53 -2.07 -11.62 -1.62
N GLY A 54 -3.09 -11.05 -0.97
CA GLY A 54 -3.59 -11.51 0.33
C GLY A 54 -2.64 -11.25 1.50
N ARG A 55 -1.52 -10.55 1.27
CA ARG A 55 -0.53 -10.26 2.30
C ARG A 55 -1.11 -9.28 3.31
N THR A 56 -0.89 -9.54 4.59
CA THR A 56 -1.12 -8.57 5.65
C THR A 56 0.10 -7.68 5.80
N VAL A 57 -0.12 -6.47 6.28
CA VAL A 57 0.96 -5.51 6.60
C VAL A 57 0.91 -5.22 8.08
N GLY A 58 2.10 -5.03 8.67
CA GLY A 58 2.24 -4.78 10.10
C GLY A 58 1.38 -3.61 10.58
N ALA A 59 1.00 -3.65 11.86
CA ALA A 59 0.07 -2.72 12.50
C ALA A 59 0.58 -1.27 12.63
N ASP A 60 1.83 -0.99 12.26
CA ASP A 60 2.39 0.35 12.30
C ASP A 60 1.69 1.29 11.31
N SER A 61 1.61 2.58 11.65
CA SER A 61 1.04 3.62 10.78
C SER A 61 1.84 3.82 9.48
N SER A 62 3.13 3.49 9.52
CA SER A 62 4.06 3.57 8.39
C SER A 62 3.99 2.32 7.52
N LEU A 63 3.82 2.48 6.21
CA LEU A 63 3.77 1.41 5.20
C LEU A 63 5.04 1.45 4.35
N PRO A 64 6.04 0.58 4.58
CA PRO A 64 7.21 0.52 3.71
C PRO A 64 6.79 0.16 2.26
N LEU A 65 7.12 1.02 1.29
CA LEU A 65 6.73 0.79 -0.11
C LEU A 65 7.48 -0.41 -0.72
N ARG A 66 8.66 -0.75 -0.17
CA ARG A 66 9.37 -1.99 -0.52
C ARG A 66 8.54 -3.24 -0.21
N GLU A 67 7.73 -3.21 0.84
CA GLU A 67 6.86 -4.32 1.23
C GLU A 67 5.53 -4.25 0.47
N ALA A 68 4.91 -3.08 0.45
CA ALA A 68 3.64 -2.86 -0.23
C ALA A 68 3.70 -3.19 -1.72
N MET A 69 4.79 -2.80 -2.40
CA MET A 69 5.03 -3.05 -3.82
C MET A 69 6.08 -4.14 -4.03
N SER A 70 6.10 -5.15 -3.17
CA SER A 70 7.07 -6.27 -3.27
C SER A 70 6.79 -7.21 -4.45
N ALA A 71 5.52 -7.34 -4.85
CA ALA A 71 5.11 -8.23 -5.95
C ALA A 71 4.63 -7.48 -7.20
N LEU A 72 3.93 -6.35 -7.02
CA LEU A 72 3.31 -5.58 -8.09
C LEU A 72 3.79 -4.12 -8.05
N PRO A 73 3.85 -3.41 -9.18
CA PRO A 73 4.25 -2.00 -9.25
C PRO A 73 3.12 -1.04 -8.80
N PHE A 74 2.26 -1.51 -7.90
CA PHE A 74 1.18 -0.83 -7.21
C PHE A 74 0.79 -1.69 -5.99
N ALA A 75 0.03 -1.12 -5.07
CA ALA A 75 -0.51 -1.85 -3.94
C ALA A 75 -1.95 -1.40 -3.66
N VAL A 76 -2.83 -2.35 -3.32
CA VAL A 76 -4.22 -2.04 -2.96
C VAL A 76 -4.55 -2.70 -1.64
N PHE A 77 -4.87 -1.88 -0.63
CA PHE A 77 -5.23 -2.36 0.69
C PHE A 77 -6.71 -2.18 0.95
N THR A 78 -7.30 -3.12 1.67
CA THR A 78 -8.70 -3.07 2.07
C THR A 78 -8.95 -3.84 3.36
N ASN A 79 -9.98 -3.45 4.09
CA ASN A 79 -10.55 -4.19 5.22
C ASN A 79 -11.83 -4.97 4.84
N ALA A 80 -12.24 -4.96 3.58
CA ALA A 80 -13.52 -5.48 3.12
C ALA A 80 -13.50 -6.96 2.70
N ARG A 81 -12.62 -7.77 3.28
CA ARG A 81 -12.54 -9.21 3.00
C ARG A 81 -13.45 -10.03 3.91
#